data_AF-A0A2J7W963-F1
#
_entry.id   AF-A0A2J7W963-F1
#
_cell.length_a   1.000
_cell.length_b   1.000
_cell.length_c   1.000
_cell.angle_alpha   90.00
_cell.angle_beta   90.00
_cell.angle_gamma   90.00
#
_symmetry.space_group_name_H-M   'P 1'
#
loop_
_entity.id
_entity.type
_entity.pdbx_description
1 polymer ?
#
loop_
_entity_poly.entity_id
_entity_poly.type
_entity_poly.pdbx_seq_one_letter_code
_entity_poly.pdbx_strand_id
1 'polypeptide(L)'
;MLTLLSRVRSLTPTRGMVAQGTPDGPSQLLGVPDELAIEIDANGSPVTIQEAHWFICFVPGLQRQWWHPFANPRHKHVFALRMIDDHTWLLVEPWWTRLMVNVLTLDEAVKFLRWGAAGDILQVREAIPGRGSQVRGWSNCTVLVSFLLGRSYWTWTPHGLFRRLKADPGVKSVDLSRFLREHFESVANKTADEALKLLPGRSEEPLREVLLDLGTSVMAAALSPSAIALHKVAISECGRFSDAADALWTFGPARAIDRIREVLEDARRRGEVRIDDCSTAARQFVAMLRGDLHLEIIFGMRAAPSPGDIRNHVLSVVAVFLRGAWRNGRLRLLRVSNAAH
;
A
#
# COMPACT_ATOMS: atom_id res chain seq x y z
N MET A 1 8.43 -46.02 -37.42
CA MET A 1 8.87 -44.59 -37.41
C MET A 1 8.27 -43.72 -38.53
N LEU A 2 7.37 -44.24 -39.39
CA LEU A 2 6.73 -43.46 -40.47
C LEU A 2 5.20 -43.30 -40.35
N THR A 3 4.57 -43.91 -39.33
CA THR A 3 3.10 -43.88 -39.12
C THR A 3 2.61 -42.88 -38.07
N LEU A 4 3.50 -42.29 -37.25
CA LEU A 4 3.12 -41.22 -36.31
C LEU A 4 3.13 -39.81 -36.96
N LEU A 5 3.83 -39.63 -38.07
CA LEU A 5 4.00 -38.33 -38.73
C LEU A 5 2.82 -37.93 -39.64
N SER A 6 1.92 -38.86 -39.98
CA SER A 6 0.73 -38.54 -40.80
C SER A 6 -0.44 -37.98 -40.00
N ARG A 7 -0.54 -38.27 -38.69
CA ARG A 7 -1.60 -37.72 -37.82
C ARG A 7 -1.35 -36.28 -37.36
N VAL A 8 -0.12 -35.76 -37.50
CA VAL A 8 0.23 -34.40 -37.09
C VAL A 8 -0.01 -33.38 -38.22
N ARG A 9 -0.13 -33.81 -39.48
CA ARG A 9 -0.38 -32.92 -40.63
C ARG A 9 -1.85 -32.59 -40.89
N SER A 10 -2.81 -33.24 -40.21
CA SER A 10 -4.24 -32.92 -40.34
C SER A 10 -4.75 -31.92 -39.31
N LEU A 11 -3.88 -31.36 -38.46
CA LEU A 11 -4.21 -30.28 -37.52
C LEU A 11 -3.71 -28.93 -38.05
N THR A 12 -4.14 -28.57 -39.25
CA THR A 12 -4.33 -27.15 -39.57
C THR A 12 -5.43 -26.64 -38.67
N PRO A 13 -5.22 -25.58 -37.86
CA PRO A 13 -6.31 -24.98 -37.14
C PRO A 13 -7.25 -24.36 -38.17
N THR A 14 -8.41 -24.97 -38.35
CA THR A 14 -9.56 -24.31 -38.95
C THR A 14 -9.72 -23.01 -38.17
N ARG A 15 -9.60 -21.89 -38.88
CA ARG A 15 -9.79 -20.53 -38.36
C ARG A 15 -11.27 -20.33 -38.08
N GLY A 16 -11.80 -21.09 -37.12
CA GLY A 16 -13.12 -20.93 -36.54
C GLY A 16 -12.93 -20.17 -35.24
N MET A 17 -13.38 -18.93 -35.25
CA MET A 17 -13.59 -18.13 -34.05
C MET A 17 -14.50 -18.96 -33.13
N VAL A 18 -13.97 -19.51 -32.03
CA VAL A 18 -14.79 -20.14 -31.00
C VAL A 18 -15.74 -19.05 -30.52
N ALA A 19 -17.04 -19.24 -30.72
CA ALA A 19 -18.05 -18.29 -30.30
C ALA A 19 -17.90 -18.07 -28.79
N GLN A 20 -17.71 -16.81 -28.39
CA GLN A 20 -17.72 -16.42 -26.98
C GLN A 20 -19.07 -16.86 -26.38
N GLY A 21 -19.02 -17.68 -25.33
CA GLY A 21 -20.19 -18.24 -24.69
C GLY A 21 -21.17 -17.13 -24.27
N THR A 22 -22.46 -17.38 -24.46
CA THR A 22 -23.51 -16.60 -23.81
C THR A 22 -23.45 -16.82 -22.29
N PRO A 23 -23.74 -15.80 -21.46
CA PRO A 23 -23.68 -15.89 -20.00
C PRO A 23 -24.52 -17.05 -19.43
N ASP A 24 -25.60 -17.42 -20.13
CA ASP A 24 -26.51 -18.49 -19.76
C ASP A 24 -26.45 -19.62 -20.81
N GLY A 25 -25.74 -20.70 -20.53
CA GLY A 25 -25.75 -21.90 -21.37
C GLY A 25 -24.96 -23.07 -20.77
N PRO A 26 -25.39 -24.33 -20.97
CA PRO A 26 -24.70 -25.50 -20.45
C PRO A 26 -23.26 -25.58 -20.97
N SER A 27 -22.35 -26.10 -20.13
CA SER A 27 -20.93 -26.21 -20.45
C SER A 27 -20.73 -26.95 -21.78
N GLN A 28 -20.13 -26.28 -22.76
CA GLN A 28 -19.86 -26.86 -24.08
C GLN A 28 -18.71 -27.90 -24.08
N LEU A 29 -18.16 -28.23 -22.92
CA LEU A 29 -17.05 -29.14 -22.75
C LEU A 29 -17.53 -30.52 -22.28
N LEU A 30 -17.31 -31.53 -23.14
CA LEU A 30 -17.59 -32.94 -22.85
C LEU A 30 -16.93 -33.37 -21.53
N GLY A 31 -17.75 -33.78 -20.55
CA GLY A 31 -17.29 -34.33 -19.26
C GLY A 31 -17.24 -33.33 -18.10
N VAL A 32 -17.66 -32.08 -18.29
CA VAL A 32 -17.84 -31.11 -17.19
C VAL A 32 -19.30 -31.21 -16.69
N PRO A 33 -19.54 -31.51 -15.40
CA PRO A 33 -20.88 -31.54 -14.82
C PRO A 33 -21.63 -30.22 -15.03
N ASP A 34 -22.94 -30.28 -15.32
CA ASP A 34 -23.77 -29.08 -15.54
C ASP A 34 -23.82 -28.15 -14.31
N GLU A 35 -23.57 -28.68 -13.10
CA GLU A 35 -23.45 -27.90 -11.86
C GLU A 35 -22.19 -26.99 -11.82
N LEU A 36 -21.15 -27.34 -12.59
CA LEU A 36 -19.94 -26.52 -12.81
C LEU A 36 -20.07 -25.62 -14.04
N ALA A 37 -21.19 -25.67 -14.77
CA ALA A 37 -21.59 -24.66 -15.75
C ALA A 37 -22.08 -23.39 -15.02
N ILE A 38 -21.26 -22.90 -14.10
CA ILE A 38 -21.39 -21.58 -13.47
C ILE A 38 -21.43 -20.54 -14.61
N GLU A 39 -22.16 -19.43 -14.42
CA GLU A 39 -22.08 -18.25 -15.28
C GLU A 39 -20.60 -17.87 -15.48
N ILE A 40 -20.05 -18.27 -16.62
CA ILE A 40 -18.68 -17.94 -17.00
C ILE A 40 -18.71 -16.59 -17.73
N ASP A 41 -17.75 -15.74 -17.41
CA ASP A 41 -17.59 -14.48 -18.13
C ASP A 41 -17.13 -14.72 -19.59
N ALA A 42 -17.02 -13.63 -20.36
CA ALA A 42 -16.57 -13.70 -21.76
C ALA A 42 -15.16 -14.29 -21.96
N ASN A 43 -14.40 -14.50 -20.87
CA ASN A 43 -13.07 -15.09 -20.85
C ASN A 43 -13.08 -16.53 -20.32
N GLY A 44 -14.25 -17.10 -20.01
CA GLY A 44 -14.40 -18.46 -19.48
C GLY A 44 -14.09 -18.58 -17.99
N SER A 45 -14.08 -17.46 -17.25
CA SER A 45 -13.84 -17.45 -15.81
C SER A 45 -15.15 -17.47 -15.03
N PRO A 46 -15.30 -18.31 -13.99
CA PRO A 46 -16.47 -18.28 -13.10
C PRO A 46 -16.64 -16.96 -12.32
N VAL A 47 -15.59 -16.12 -12.28
CA VAL A 47 -15.60 -14.80 -11.67
C VAL A 47 -14.86 -13.83 -12.59
N THR A 48 -15.46 -12.70 -12.92
CA THR A 48 -14.77 -11.67 -13.72
C THR A 48 -13.60 -11.08 -12.95
N ILE A 49 -12.40 -11.25 -13.50
CA ILE A 49 -11.16 -10.72 -12.94
C ILE A 49 -10.82 -9.42 -13.67
N GLN A 50 -10.68 -8.32 -12.92
CA GLN A 50 -10.20 -7.06 -13.47
C GLN A 50 -8.68 -7.08 -13.67
N GLU A 51 -8.23 -6.43 -14.74
CA GLU A 51 -6.81 -6.26 -15.01
C GLU A 51 -6.12 -5.47 -13.91
N ALA A 52 -4.99 -5.98 -13.43
CA ALA A 52 -4.19 -5.34 -12.42
C ALA A 52 -2.89 -4.71 -12.95
N HIS A 53 -2.38 -3.78 -12.15
CA HIS A 53 -1.05 -3.20 -12.32
C HIS A 53 -0.02 -3.92 -11.45
N TRP A 54 1.04 -4.39 -12.08
CA TRP A 54 2.15 -5.08 -11.45
C TRP A 54 3.42 -4.24 -11.48
N PHE A 55 4.19 -4.30 -10.40
CA PHE A 55 5.56 -3.80 -10.29
C PHE A 55 6.50 -4.95 -10.61
N ILE A 56 7.06 -4.94 -11.81
CA ILE A 56 8.01 -5.95 -12.27
C ILE A 56 9.41 -5.46 -11.92
N CYS A 57 10.05 -6.16 -11.00
CA CYS A 57 11.33 -5.78 -10.42
C CYS A 57 12.44 -6.62 -11.03
N PHE A 58 13.34 -5.99 -11.77
CA PHE A 58 14.56 -6.58 -12.30
C PHE A 58 15.70 -6.25 -11.36
N VAL A 59 16.39 -7.26 -10.86
CA VAL A 59 17.29 -7.07 -9.71
C VAL A 59 18.66 -7.70 -9.90
N PRO A 60 19.70 -7.12 -9.28
CA PRO A 60 21.00 -7.76 -9.19
C PRO A 60 20.90 -9.00 -8.29
N GLY A 61 21.77 -9.98 -8.55
CA GLY A 61 21.82 -11.19 -7.73
C GLY A 61 22.42 -10.92 -6.34
N LEU A 62 21.80 -11.47 -5.30
CA LEU A 62 22.22 -11.30 -3.90
C LEU A 62 23.47 -12.12 -3.52
N GLN A 63 23.72 -13.23 -4.24
CA GLN A 63 24.88 -14.09 -4.03
C GLN A 63 25.61 -14.32 -5.34
N ARG A 64 26.95 -14.41 -5.31
CA ARG A 64 27.76 -14.63 -6.51
C ARG A 64 27.49 -16.02 -7.09
N GLN A 65 27.13 -16.08 -8.37
CA GLN A 65 26.99 -17.33 -9.13
C GLN A 65 28.00 -17.36 -10.27
N TRP A 66 28.38 -18.57 -10.71
CA TRP A 66 29.39 -18.77 -11.76
C TRP A 66 28.99 -18.14 -13.11
N TRP A 67 27.68 -18.05 -13.39
CA TRP A 67 27.15 -17.48 -14.63
C TRP A 67 26.98 -15.95 -14.61
N HIS A 68 27.14 -15.31 -13.44
CA HIS A 68 26.98 -13.86 -13.28
C HIS A 68 27.82 -13.00 -14.25
N PRO A 69 29.06 -13.37 -14.63
CA PRO A 69 29.85 -12.59 -15.58
C PRO A 69 29.26 -12.54 -17.00
N PHE A 70 28.37 -13.47 -17.35
CA PHE A 70 27.75 -13.57 -18.67
C PHE A 70 26.35 -12.95 -18.74
N ALA A 71 25.86 -12.39 -17.63
CA ALA A 71 24.54 -11.80 -17.51
C ALA A 71 24.62 -10.29 -17.20
N ASN A 72 23.54 -9.56 -17.48
CA ASN A 72 23.47 -8.14 -17.13
C ASN A 72 23.60 -7.98 -15.60
N PRO A 73 24.51 -7.12 -15.10
CA PRO A 73 24.79 -7.01 -13.67
C PRO A 73 23.59 -6.52 -12.85
N ARG A 74 22.69 -5.72 -13.45
CA ARG A 74 21.49 -5.17 -12.82
C ARG A 74 20.28 -6.08 -12.94
N HIS A 75 20.24 -6.98 -13.92
CA HIS A 75 19.07 -7.81 -14.25
C HIS A 75 19.42 -9.30 -14.24
N LYS A 76 19.78 -9.80 -13.06
CA LYS A 76 20.11 -11.22 -12.86
C LYS A 76 18.88 -12.04 -12.49
N HIS A 77 17.87 -11.40 -11.93
CA HIS A 77 16.64 -12.02 -11.50
C HIS A 77 15.44 -11.08 -11.73
N VAL A 78 14.23 -11.65 -11.77
CA VAL A 78 12.99 -10.89 -11.93
C VAL A 78 11.87 -11.49 -11.08
N PHE A 79 11.11 -10.62 -10.43
CA PHE A 79 9.92 -10.97 -9.66
C PHE A 79 8.84 -9.88 -9.84
N ALA A 80 7.64 -10.16 -9.34
CA ALA A 80 6.50 -9.28 -9.48
C ALA A 80 5.86 -8.96 -8.12
N LEU A 81 5.48 -7.70 -7.94
CA LEU A 81 4.73 -7.20 -6.80
C LEU A 81 3.44 -6.55 -7.28
N ARG A 82 2.37 -6.63 -6.49
CA ARG A 82 1.12 -5.91 -6.76
C ARG A 82 0.56 -5.35 -5.46
N MET A 83 0.15 -4.09 -5.45
CA MET A 83 -0.68 -3.54 -4.36
C MET A 83 -2.06 -4.16 -4.40
N ILE A 84 -2.50 -4.75 -3.29
CA ILE A 84 -3.89 -5.19 -3.11
C ILE A 84 -4.72 -4.04 -2.56
N ASP A 85 -4.15 -3.31 -1.59
CA ASP A 85 -4.70 -2.11 -0.98
C ASP A 85 -3.56 -1.18 -0.51
N ASP A 86 -3.88 -0.15 0.29
CA ASP A 86 -2.95 0.89 0.74
C ASP A 86 -1.77 0.37 1.60
N HIS A 87 -1.86 -0.84 2.17
CA HIS A 87 -0.88 -1.41 3.09
C HIS A 87 -0.55 -2.89 2.86
N THR A 88 -1.28 -3.55 1.96
CA THR A 88 -1.14 -4.97 1.66
C THR A 88 -0.66 -5.17 0.23
N TRP A 89 0.35 -6.03 0.06
CA TRP A 89 0.99 -6.31 -1.21
C TRP A 89 0.99 -7.81 -1.50
N LEU A 90 0.84 -8.18 -2.77
CA LEU A 90 1.06 -9.53 -3.25
C LEU A 90 2.46 -9.61 -3.86
N LEU A 91 3.26 -10.56 -3.39
CA LEU A 91 4.53 -10.94 -3.99
C LEU A 91 4.35 -12.22 -4.80
N VAL A 92 4.84 -12.20 -6.04
CA VAL A 92 5.03 -13.39 -6.87
C VAL A 92 6.51 -13.50 -7.22
N GLU A 93 7.16 -14.48 -6.62
CA GLU A 93 8.61 -14.60 -6.56
C GLU A 93 9.06 -15.99 -7.02
N PRO A 94 9.47 -16.13 -8.29
CA PRO A 94 9.89 -17.41 -8.86
C PRO A 94 11.33 -17.76 -8.49
N TRP A 95 11.51 -18.62 -7.48
CA TRP A 95 12.80 -19.23 -7.14
C TRP A 95 13.08 -20.47 -7.98
N TRP A 96 14.36 -20.87 -8.04
CA TRP A 96 14.80 -22.06 -8.80
C TRP A 96 14.11 -23.35 -8.39
N THR A 97 13.66 -23.44 -7.13
CA THR A 97 13.04 -24.65 -6.57
C THR A 97 11.54 -24.50 -6.32
N ARG A 98 10.98 -23.29 -6.36
CA ARG A 98 9.57 -23.04 -6.04
C ARG A 98 9.09 -21.68 -6.56
N LEU A 99 7.81 -21.59 -6.90
CA LEU A 99 7.12 -20.31 -7.06
C LEU A 99 6.53 -19.89 -5.71
N MET A 100 6.98 -18.76 -5.17
CA MET A 100 6.44 -18.20 -3.93
C MET A 100 5.37 -17.17 -4.27
N VAL A 101 4.19 -17.32 -3.66
CA VAL A 101 3.12 -16.32 -3.69
C VAL A 101 2.77 -15.99 -2.24
N ASN A 102 3.02 -14.75 -1.82
CA ASN A 102 2.80 -14.34 -0.43
C ASN A 102 2.12 -12.97 -0.37
N VAL A 103 1.32 -12.78 0.67
CA VAL A 103 0.81 -11.46 1.05
C VAL A 103 1.81 -10.82 2.01
N LEU A 104 2.23 -9.61 1.71
CA LEU A 104 3.21 -8.82 2.43
C LEU A 104 2.56 -7.57 3.02
N THR A 105 3.08 -7.15 4.17
CA THR A 105 2.87 -5.80 4.69
C THR A 105 3.63 -4.76 3.87
N LEU A 106 3.25 -3.48 3.99
CA LEU A 106 3.95 -2.39 3.30
C LEU A 106 5.45 -2.33 3.63
N ASP A 107 5.86 -2.55 4.88
CA ASP A 107 7.29 -2.51 5.24
C ASP A 107 8.07 -3.69 4.66
N GLU A 108 7.46 -4.86 4.54
CA GLU A 108 8.04 -6.00 3.83
C GLU A 108 8.14 -5.72 2.33
N ALA A 109 7.08 -5.19 1.71
CA ALA A 109 7.06 -4.83 0.30
C ALA A 109 8.14 -3.79 -0.03
N VAL A 110 8.36 -2.78 0.83
CA VAL A 110 9.40 -1.77 0.65
C VAL A 110 10.81 -2.38 0.63
N LYS A 111 11.07 -3.44 1.41
CA LYS A 111 12.36 -4.17 1.36
C LYS A 111 12.59 -4.78 -0.03
N PHE A 112 11.56 -5.39 -0.63
CA PHE A 112 11.62 -5.93 -1.99
C PHE A 112 11.74 -4.82 -3.05
N LEU A 113 10.96 -3.75 -2.93
CA LEU A 113 11.02 -2.62 -3.85
C LEU A 113 12.40 -1.95 -3.83
N ARG A 114 13.06 -1.85 -2.67
CA ARG A 114 14.44 -1.37 -2.56
C ARG A 114 15.42 -2.24 -3.33
N TRP A 115 15.24 -3.57 -3.29
CA TRP A 115 16.03 -4.48 -4.12
C TRP A 115 15.73 -4.27 -5.61
N GLY A 116 14.44 -4.07 -5.95
CA GLY A 116 13.97 -3.61 -7.26
C GLY A 116 14.72 -2.38 -7.78
N ALA A 117 14.82 -1.35 -6.95
CA ALA A 117 15.45 -0.07 -7.29
C ALA A 117 16.98 -0.18 -7.52
N ALA A 118 17.63 -1.22 -7.00
CA ALA A 118 19.04 -1.49 -7.31
C ALA A 118 19.24 -1.94 -8.78
N GLY A 119 18.19 -2.47 -9.42
CA GLY A 119 18.14 -2.72 -10.86
C GLY A 119 17.15 -1.77 -11.53
N ASP A 120 16.00 -2.28 -11.95
CA ASP A 120 14.94 -1.47 -12.57
C ASP A 120 13.55 -1.99 -12.17
N ILE A 121 12.61 -1.07 -11.98
CA ILE A 121 11.20 -1.40 -11.70
C ILE A 121 10.34 -0.86 -12.85
N LEU A 122 9.48 -1.73 -13.40
CA LEU A 122 8.49 -1.36 -14.40
C LEU A 122 7.08 -1.56 -13.85
N GLN A 123 6.22 -0.57 -14.01
CA GLN A 123 4.78 -0.72 -13.80
C GLN A 123 4.15 -1.23 -15.10
N VAL A 124 3.54 -2.41 -15.04
CA VAL A 124 3.00 -3.13 -16.19
C VAL A 124 1.56 -3.51 -15.91
N ARG A 125 0.65 -3.24 -16.86
CA ARG A 125 -0.72 -3.75 -16.82
C ARG A 125 -0.76 -5.14 -17.44
N GLU A 126 -1.32 -6.12 -16.72
CA GLU A 126 -1.51 -7.47 -17.26
C GLU A 126 -2.54 -7.48 -18.39
N ALA A 127 -2.54 -8.53 -19.22
CA ALA A 127 -3.55 -8.70 -20.27
C ALA A 127 -4.52 -9.82 -19.87
N ILE A 128 -5.82 -9.50 -19.85
CA ILE A 128 -6.90 -10.47 -19.61
C ILE A 128 -7.89 -10.40 -20.80
N PRO A 129 -8.04 -11.47 -21.62
CA PRO A 129 -7.29 -12.72 -21.58
C PRO A 129 -5.90 -12.53 -22.19
N GLY A 130 -4.89 -13.13 -21.55
CA GLY A 130 -3.52 -13.12 -22.03
C GLY A 130 -3.29 -14.08 -23.19
N ARG A 131 -2.12 -13.95 -23.84
CA ARG A 131 -1.62 -14.91 -24.86
C ARG A 131 -0.39 -15.69 -24.38
N GLY A 132 -0.17 -15.75 -23.07
CA GLY A 132 0.93 -16.50 -22.45
C GLY A 132 0.79 -18.01 -22.66
N SER A 133 1.91 -18.74 -22.68
CA SER A 133 1.92 -20.20 -22.87
C SER A 133 3.01 -20.88 -22.05
N GLN A 134 2.69 -22.05 -21.48
CA GLN A 134 3.59 -22.87 -20.66
C GLN A 134 4.27 -24.03 -21.44
N VAL A 135 4.10 -24.11 -22.76
CA VAL A 135 4.42 -25.29 -23.61
C VAL A 135 5.92 -25.73 -23.60
N ARG A 136 6.79 -25.14 -22.77
CA ARG A 136 8.25 -25.20 -22.98
C ARG A 136 9.09 -25.93 -21.93
N GLY A 137 8.51 -26.51 -20.88
CA GLY A 137 9.20 -27.44 -19.95
C GLY A 137 10.35 -26.87 -19.11
N TRP A 138 11.05 -25.84 -19.59
CA TRP A 138 12.04 -25.04 -18.87
C TRP A 138 11.41 -23.74 -18.42
N SER A 139 11.03 -23.70 -17.13
CA SER A 139 10.38 -22.56 -16.50
C SER A 139 11.38 -21.83 -15.62
N ASN A 140 11.82 -20.64 -16.04
CA ASN A 140 12.66 -19.76 -15.25
C ASN A 140 11.89 -18.49 -14.86
N CYS A 141 12.49 -17.64 -14.02
CA CYS A 141 11.84 -16.42 -13.52
C CYS A 141 11.29 -15.52 -14.65
N THR A 142 11.99 -15.44 -15.78
CA THR A 142 11.54 -14.68 -16.94
C THR A 142 10.29 -15.27 -17.60
N VAL A 143 10.25 -16.59 -17.79
CA VAL A 143 9.11 -17.29 -18.38
C VAL A 143 7.90 -17.19 -17.46
N LEU A 144 8.09 -17.37 -16.15
CA LEU A 144 7.02 -17.30 -15.15
C LEU A 144 6.41 -15.89 -15.07
N VAL A 145 7.22 -14.84 -15.03
CA VAL A 145 6.72 -13.46 -15.00
C VAL A 145 6.06 -13.08 -16.34
N SER A 146 6.58 -13.55 -17.47
CA SER A 146 5.92 -13.34 -18.77
C SER A 146 4.54 -14.01 -18.82
N PHE A 147 4.42 -15.22 -18.27
CA PHE A 147 3.17 -15.95 -18.18
C PHE A 147 2.17 -15.27 -17.22
N LEU A 148 2.63 -14.82 -16.05
CA LEU A 148 1.84 -14.02 -15.11
C LEU A 148 1.22 -12.80 -15.80
N LEU A 149 1.98 -12.09 -16.62
CA LEU A 149 1.51 -10.90 -17.35
C LEU A 149 0.67 -11.23 -18.60
N GLY A 150 0.45 -12.50 -18.92
CA GLY A 150 -0.26 -12.92 -20.12
C GLY A 150 0.48 -12.60 -21.42
N ARG A 151 1.81 -12.44 -21.39
CA ARG A 151 2.63 -12.07 -22.56
C ARG A 151 3.21 -13.31 -23.24
N SER A 152 3.27 -13.27 -24.57
CA SER A 152 3.78 -14.37 -25.42
C SER A 152 5.26 -14.23 -25.80
N TYR A 153 6.04 -13.48 -25.02
CA TYR A 153 7.41 -13.13 -25.38
C TYR A 153 8.32 -14.36 -25.52
N TRP A 154 9.23 -14.25 -26.50
CA TRP A 154 10.36 -15.18 -26.66
C TRP A 154 11.60 -14.61 -25.98
N THR A 155 11.65 -14.67 -24.65
CA THR A 155 12.78 -14.19 -23.84
C THR A 155 13.14 -15.19 -22.76
N TRP A 156 14.45 -15.41 -22.57
CA TRP A 156 14.98 -16.38 -21.63
C TRP A 156 15.81 -15.75 -20.50
N THR A 157 16.06 -14.45 -20.58
CA THR A 157 16.84 -13.69 -19.60
C THR A 157 16.04 -12.52 -19.05
N PRO A 158 16.25 -12.14 -17.77
CA PRO A 158 15.55 -10.99 -17.18
C PRO A 158 15.79 -9.70 -17.98
N HIS A 159 17.02 -9.46 -18.44
CA HIS A 159 17.31 -8.28 -19.28
C HIS A 159 16.58 -8.32 -20.65
N GLY A 160 16.42 -9.51 -21.23
CA GLY A 160 15.64 -9.68 -22.45
C GLY A 160 14.17 -9.31 -22.24
N LEU A 161 13.58 -9.77 -21.14
CA LEU A 161 12.22 -9.42 -20.74
C LEU A 161 12.05 -7.93 -20.45
N PHE A 162 12.99 -7.32 -19.72
CA PHE A 162 13.00 -5.89 -19.45
C PHE A 162 12.92 -5.07 -20.75
N ARG A 163 13.74 -5.41 -21.75
CA ARG A 163 13.72 -4.71 -23.05
C ARG A 163 12.39 -4.87 -23.79
N ARG A 164 11.76 -6.05 -23.70
CA ARG A 164 10.44 -6.30 -24.30
C ARG A 164 9.34 -5.50 -23.60
N LEU A 165 9.27 -5.58 -22.27
CA LEU A 165 8.27 -4.85 -21.49
C LEU A 165 8.45 -3.34 -21.62
N LYS A 166 9.69 -2.84 -21.65
CA LYS A 166 9.94 -1.39 -21.82
C LYS A 166 9.46 -0.87 -23.19
N ALA A 167 9.35 -1.75 -24.19
CA ALA A 167 8.81 -1.41 -25.51
C ALA A 167 7.29 -1.55 -25.60
N ASP A 168 6.62 -2.17 -24.61
CA ASP A 168 5.16 -2.29 -24.59
C ASP A 168 4.51 -0.91 -24.35
N PRO A 169 3.47 -0.54 -25.11
CA PRO A 169 2.69 0.66 -24.84
C PRO A 169 2.10 0.67 -23.42
N GLY A 170 2.22 1.81 -22.73
CA GLY A 170 1.65 1.99 -21.39
C GLY A 170 2.50 1.47 -20.23
N VAL A 171 3.62 0.78 -20.50
CA VAL A 171 4.59 0.42 -19.46
C VAL A 171 5.38 1.64 -19.03
N LYS A 172 5.49 1.86 -17.71
CA LYS A 172 6.20 3.00 -17.12
C LYS A 172 7.35 2.52 -16.25
N SER A 173 8.49 3.21 -16.30
CA SER A 173 9.54 3.00 -15.30
C SER A 173 9.12 3.66 -13.99
N VAL A 174 9.38 2.97 -12.87
CA VAL A 174 9.03 3.44 -11.53
C VAL A 174 10.29 3.93 -10.83
N ASP A 175 10.29 5.19 -10.43
CA ASP A 175 11.23 5.72 -9.47
C ASP A 175 10.70 5.47 -8.05
N LEU A 176 11.44 4.71 -7.25
CA LEU A 176 10.94 4.26 -5.94
C LEU A 176 10.71 5.43 -4.98
N SER A 177 11.62 6.41 -4.95
CA SER A 177 11.51 7.57 -4.05
C SER A 177 10.27 8.39 -4.37
N ARG A 178 10.03 8.69 -5.66
CA ARG A 178 8.82 9.38 -6.11
C ARG A 178 7.56 8.58 -5.79
N PHE A 179 7.55 7.29 -6.11
CA PHE A 179 6.41 6.42 -5.84
C PHE A 179 6.04 6.40 -4.35
N LEU A 180 7.01 6.23 -3.45
CA LEU A 180 6.75 6.22 -2.01
C LEU A 180 6.22 7.57 -1.52
N ARG A 181 6.76 8.69 -2.02
CA ARG A 181 6.24 10.02 -1.70
C ARG A 181 4.76 10.15 -2.09
N GLU A 182 4.43 9.81 -3.34
CA GLU A 182 3.06 9.89 -3.87
C GLU A 182 2.09 8.95 -3.13
N HIS A 183 2.54 7.73 -2.81
CA HIS A 183 1.76 6.77 -2.03
C HIS A 183 1.47 7.31 -0.61
N PHE A 184 2.50 7.87 0.04
CA PHE A 184 2.37 8.42 1.39
C PHE A 184 1.44 9.63 1.42
N GLU A 185 1.60 10.54 0.47
CA GLU A 185 0.72 11.69 0.27
C GLU A 185 -0.73 11.27 0.06
N SER A 186 -0.98 10.31 -0.85
CA SER A 186 -2.32 9.83 -1.17
C SER A 186 -3.02 9.21 0.03
N VAL A 187 -2.35 8.27 0.71
CA VAL A 187 -2.93 7.57 1.87
C VAL A 187 -3.10 8.51 3.06
N ALA A 188 -2.14 9.41 3.30
CA ALA A 188 -2.24 10.42 4.36
C ALA A 188 -3.42 11.37 4.12
N ASN A 189 -3.58 11.88 2.89
CA ASN A 189 -4.70 12.75 2.53
C ASN A 189 -6.04 12.03 2.69
N LYS A 190 -6.18 10.82 2.15
CA LYS A 190 -7.39 10.00 2.32
C LYS A 190 -7.75 9.83 3.79
N THR A 191 -6.76 9.48 4.61
CA THR A 191 -6.93 9.24 6.05
C THR A 191 -7.30 10.52 6.80
N ALA A 192 -6.65 11.64 6.48
CA ALA A 192 -6.95 12.94 7.06
C ALA A 192 -8.33 13.45 6.64
N ASP A 193 -8.71 13.30 5.37
CA ASP A 193 -10.02 13.72 4.87
C ASP A 193 -11.13 12.96 5.58
N GLU A 194 -11.02 11.64 5.72
CA GLU A 194 -12.00 10.85 6.50
C GLU A 194 -12.09 11.30 7.96
N ALA A 195 -10.95 11.59 8.61
CA ALA A 195 -10.96 12.08 9.98
C ALA A 195 -11.63 13.45 10.14
N LEU A 196 -11.48 14.32 9.14
CA LEU A 196 -11.91 15.72 9.21
C LEU A 196 -13.32 15.96 8.63
N LYS A 197 -13.84 15.04 7.80
CA LYS A 197 -15.19 15.10 7.23
C LYS A 197 -16.30 15.20 8.26
N LEU A 198 -16.10 14.61 9.45
CA LEU A 198 -17.14 14.49 10.48
C LEU A 198 -17.31 15.77 11.32
N LEU A 199 -16.61 16.86 11.01
CA LEU A 199 -16.68 18.09 11.81
C LEU A 199 -17.49 19.19 11.12
N PRO A 200 -18.50 19.76 11.81
CA PRO A 200 -19.13 20.99 11.36
C PRO A 200 -18.07 22.12 11.24
N GLY A 201 -18.17 22.93 10.18
CA GLY A 201 -17.24 24.05 9.94
C GLY A 201 -17.27 25.12 11.05
N ARG A 202 -18.41 25.25 11.74
CA ARG A 202 -18.62 26.01 12.98
C ARG A 202 -19.72 25.30 13.76
N SER A 203 -19.49 25.04 15.04
CA SER A 203 -20.54 24.56 15.92
C SER A 203 -20.65 25.45 17.15
N GLU A 204 -21.88 25.83 17.50
CA GLU A 204 -22.23 26.38 18.82
C GLU A 204 -22.08 25.32 19.93
N GLU A 205 -21.72 24.09 19.57
CA GLU A 205 -21.41 23.03 20.52
C GLU A 205 -20.29 23.42 21.49
N PRO A 206 -20.38 22.96 22.75
CA PRO A 206 -19.32 23.13 23.73
C PRO A 206 -17.99 22.57 23.22
N LEU A 207 -16.89 23.28 23.45
CA LEU A 207 -15.54 22.88 23.03
C LEU A 207 -15.21 21.42 23.41
N ARG A 208 -15.71 20.96 24.56
CA ARG A 208 -15.51 19.59 25.03
C ARG A 208 -16.00 18.55 24.04
N GLU A 209 -17.22 18.71 23.52
CA GLU A 209 -17.81 17.75 22.58
C GLU A 209 -17.08 17.82 21.24
N VAL A 210 -16.76 19.03 20.78
CA VAL A 210 -15.97 19.23 19.54
C VAL A 210 -14.59 18.55 19.63
N LEU A 211 -13.87 18.71 20.74
CA LEU A 211 -12.56 18.06 20.94
C LEU A 211 -12.67 16.54 21.11
N LEU A 212 -13.75 16.05 21.72
CA LEU A 212 -14.01 14.62 21.86
C LEU A 212 -14.24 13.97 20.51
N ASP A 213 -15.07 14.58 19.67
CA ASP A 213 -15.38 14.01 18.35
C ASP A 213 -14.21 14.16 17.38
N LEU A 214 -13.56 15.33 17.34
CA LEU A 214 -12.33 15.53 16.55
C LEU A 214 -11.21 14.58 17.00
N GLY A 215 -10.98 14.46 18.32
CA GLY A 215 -9.96 13.56 18.85
C GLY A 215 -10.25 12.08 18.55
N THR A 216 -11.52 11.68 18.59
CA THR A 216 -11.95 10.31 18.26
C THR A 216 -11.69 10.01 16.79
N SER A 217 -12.09 10.91 15.88
CA SER A 217 -11.86 10.75 14.44
C SER A 217 -10.37 10.76 14.08
N VAL A 218 -9.58 11.65 14.68
CA VAL A 218 -8.11 11.69 14.49
C VAL A 218 -7.46 10.40 14.97
N MET A 219 -7.85 9.87 16.13
CA MET A 219 -7.29 8.62 16.64
C MET A 219 -7.72 7.40 15.83
N ALA A 220 -8.99 7.32 15.41
CA ALA A 220 -9.45 6.25 14.53
C ALA A 220 -8.65 6.22 13.21
N ALA A 221 -8.41 7.40 12.62
CA ALA A 221 -7.62 7.55 11.41
C ALA A 221 -6.13 7.20 11.63
N ALA A 222 -5.52 7.72 12.70
CA ALA A 222 -4.11 7.48 13.02
C ALA A 222 -3.80 6.03 13.40
N LEU A 223 -4.78 5.30 13.94
CA LEU A 223 -4.66 3.89 14.32
C LEU A 223 -5.15 2.93 13.23
N SER A 224 -5.56 3.44 12.07
CA SER A 224 -5.93 2.59 10.93
C SER A 224 -4.74 1.73 10.46
N PRO A 225 -4.98 0.52 9.92
CA PRO A 225 -3.90 -0.34 9.43
C PRO A 225 -2.96 0.36 8.44
N SER A 226 -3.53 1.15 7.53
CA SER A 226 -2.76 1.92 6.55
C SER A 226 -1.89 2.99 7.20
N ALA A 227 -2.44 3.80 8.12
CA ALA A 227 -1.67 4.83 8.81
C ALA A 227 -0.52 4.25 9.63
N ILE A 228 -0.76 3.14 10.34
CA ILE A 228 0.26 2.42 11.12
C ILE A 228 1.35 1.87 10.20
N ALA A 229 0.99 1.26 9.07
CA ALA A 229 1.96 0.75 8.11
C ALA A 229 2.85 1.86 7.52
N LEU A 230 2.25 3.01 7.14
CA LEU A 230 3.00 4.18 6.67
C LEU A 230 3.93 4.72 7.76
N HIS A 231 3.48 4.80 9.01
CA HIS A 231 4.31 5.27 10.11
C HIS A 231 5.53 4.37 10.33
N LYS A 232 5.35 3.04 10.27
CA LYS A 232 6.45 2.07 10.39
C LYS A 232 7.49 2.27 9.29
N VAL A 233 7.05 2.44 8.05
CA VAL A 233 7.96 2.68 6.92
C VAL A 233 8.61 4.06 7.02
N ALA A 234 7.88 5.11 7.38
CA ALA A 234 8.43 6.44 7.59
C ALA A 234 9.58 6.41 8.61
N ILE A 235 9.39 5.74 9.75
CA ILE A 235 10.43 5.64 10.79
C ILE A 235 11.63 4.82 10.30
N SER A 236 11.39 3.66 9.68
CA SER A 236 12.46 2.74 9.31
C SER A 236 13.24 3.16 8.05
N GLU A 237 12.67 4.00 7.21
CA GLU A 237 13.27 4.40 5.93
C GLU A 237 13.45 5.92 5.76
N CYS A 238 13.20 6.75 6.78
CA CYS A 238 13.35 8.22 6.68
C CYS A 238 14.74 8.68 6.21
N GLY A 239 15.80 7.95 6.57
CA GLY A 239 17.16 8.27 6.12
C GLY A 239 17.39 8.05 4.62
N ARG A 240 16.54 7.24 3.95
CA ARG A 240 16.61 6.97 2.50
C ARG A 240 15.53 7.72 1.72
N PHE A 241 14.34 7.81 2.29
CA PHE A 241 13.15 8.39 1.66
C PHE A 241 12.57 9.50 2.54
N SER A 242 13.37 10.54 2.77
CA SER A 242 12.97 11.70 3.58
C SER A 242 11.69 12.35 3.06
N ASP A 243 11.54 12.45 1.74
CA ASP A 243 10.39 13.10 1.10
C ASP A 243 9.08 12.34 1.35
N ALA A 244 9.15 11.01 1.51
CA ALA A 244 7.99 10.22 1.87
C ALA A 244 7.59 10.46 3.33
N ALA A 245 8.57 10.51 4.25
CA ALA A 245 8.30 10.84 5.65
C ALA A 245 7.73 12.26 5.81
N ASP A 246 8.26 13.23 5.06
CA ASP A 246 7.74 14.61 5.01
C ASP A 246 6.31 14.66 4.46
N ALA A 247 6.01 13.92 3.38
CA ALA A 247 4.66 13.82 2.85
C ALA A 247 3.68 13.26 3.90
N LEU A 248 4.04 12.19 4.62
CA LEU A 248 3.19 11.67 5.70
C LEU A 248 2.94 12.71 6.79
N TRP A 249 3.97 13.46 7.22
CA TRP A 249 3.82 14.50 8.23
C TRP A 249 2.89 15.63 7.76
N THR A 250 3.16 16.15 6.56
CA THR A 250 2.49 17.31 5.98
C THR A 250 1.02 17.03 5.68
N PHE A 251 0.73 15.89 5.06
CA PHE A 251 -0.63 15.56 4.62
C PHE A 251 -1.45 14.78 5.66
N GLY A 252 -0.84 14.40 6.79
CA GLY A 252 -1.50 13.71 7.89
C GLY A 252 -1.49 14.51 9.19
N PRO A 253 -0.54 14.27 10.12
CA PRO A 253 -0.51 14.91 11.44
C PRO A 253 -0.59 16.44 11.42
N ALA A 254 0.08 17.11 10.49
CA ALA A 254 0.06 18.58 10.43
C ALA A 254 -1.35 19.13 10.19
N ARG A 255 -2.14 18.50 9.31
CA ARG A 255 -3.54 18.87 9.05
C ARG A 255 -4.43 18.73 10.29
N ALA A 256 -4.25 17.65 11.05
CA ALA A 256 -4.97 17.46 12.31
C ALA A 256 -4.59 18.55 13.34
N ILE A 257 -3.30 18.85 13.49
CA ILE A 257 -2.80 19.91 14.37
C ILE A 257 -3.41 21.27 13.98
N ASP A 258 -3.43 21.60 12.68
CA ASP A 258 -3.98 22.86 12.19
C ASP A 258 -5.48 22.97 12.43
N ARG A 259 -6.24 21.88 12.22
CA ARG A 259 -7.67 21.88 12.53
C ARG A 259 -7.94 22.09 14.03
N ILE A 260 -7.20 21.39 14.89
CA ILE A 260 -7.32 21.54 16.35
C ILE A 260 -6.97 22.97 16.76
N ARG A 261 -5.92 23.56 16.18
CA ARG A 261 -5.54 24.96 16.43
C ARG A 261 -6.70 25.91 16.10
N GLU A 262 -7.35 25.76 14.95
CA GLU A 262 -8.52 26.58 14.57
C GLU A 262 -9.67 26.47 15.56
N VAL A 263 -9.98 25.24 16.02
CA VAL A 263 -11.02 24.99 17.04
C VAL A 263 -10.68 25.69 18.35
N LEU A 264 -9.42 25.62 18.79
CA LEU A 264 -8.97 26.27 20.02
C LEU A 264 -8.98 27.80 19.90
N GLU A 265 -8.64 28.35 18.74
CA GLU A 265 -8.72 29.78 18.47
C GLU A 265 -10.17 30.29 18.53
N ASP A 266 -11.12 29.52 17.99
CA ASP A 266 -12.53 29.86 18.06
C ASP A 266 -13.06 29.83 19.50
N ALA A 267 -12.79 28.74 20.23
CA ALA A 267 -13.20 28.63 21.62
C ALA A 267 -12.56 29.70 22.52
N ARG A 268 -11.32 30.11 22.22
CA ARG A 268 -10.68 31.26 22.89
C ARG A 268 -11.44 32.56 22.62
N ARG A 269 -11.88 32.81 21.38
CA ARG A 269 -12.72 33.98 21.05
C ARG A 269 -14.07 33.96 21.77
N ARG A 270 -14.64 32.76 21.98
CA ARG A 270 -15.89 32.56 22.74
C ARG A 270 -15.71 32.61 24.26
N GLY A 271 -14.47 32.69 24.76
CA GLY A 271 -14.17 32.73 26.19
C GLY A 271 -14.26 31.37 26.91
N GLU A 272 -14.33 30.26 26.15
CA GLU A 272 -14.42 28.89 26.70
C GLU A 272 -13.08 28.31 27.15
N VAL A 273 -11.96 28.97 26.83
CA VAL A 273 -10.61 28.57 27.26
C VAL A 273 -9.70 29.79 27.39
N ARG A 274 -8.64 29.68 28.18
CA ARG A 274 -7.62 30.70 28.34
C ARG A 274 -6.24 30.17 27.94
N ILE A 275 -6.05 30.05 26.63
CA ILE A 275 -4.82 29.54 26.00
C ILE A 275 -4.02 30.71 25.39
N ASP A 276 -2.76 30.84 25.79
CA ASP A 276 -1.87 31.90 25.30
C ASP A 276 -1.43 31.60 23.84
N ASP A 277 -0.94 30.39 23.56
CA ASP A 277 -0.56 29.91 22.22
C ASP A 277 -1.36 28.67 21.79
N CYS A 278 -2.36 28.87 20.92
CA CYS A 278 -3.20 27.80 20.39
C CYS A 278 -2.44 26.81 19.51
N SER A 279 -1.33 27.23 18.87
CA SER A 279 -0.52 26.33 18.04
C SER A 279 0.22 25.31 18.90
N THR A 280 0.87 25.77 19.97
CA THR A 280 1.51 24.87 20.93
C THR A 280 0.49 23.97 21.63
N ALA A 281 -0.65 24.52 22.05
CA ALA A 281 -1.71 23.73 22.70
C ALA A 281 -2.27 22.63 21.78
N ALA A 282 -2.44 22.91 20.48
CA ALA A 282 -2.89 21.90 19.51
C ALA A 282 -1.88 20.75 19.36
N ARG A 283 -0.58 21.07 19.27
CA ARG A 283 0.48 20.04 19.21
C ARG A 283 0.50 19.18 20.48
N GLN A 284 0.36 19.81 21.65
CA GLN A 284 0.27 19.11 22.93
C GLN A 284 -0.96 18.19 22.98
N PHE A 285 -2.12 18.66 22.52
CA PHE A 285 -3.33 17.85 22.45
C PHE A 285 -3.14 16.62 21.55
N VAL A 286 -2.60 16.78 20.33
CA VAL A 286 -2.30 15.65 19.44
C VAL A 286 -1.28 14.68 20.05
N ALA A 287 -0.26 15.19 20.74
CA ALA A 287 0.71 14.33 21.44
C ALA A 287 0.05 13.51 22.54
N MET A 288 -0.85 14.10 23.33
CA MET A 288 -1.62 13.38 24.35
C MET A 288 -2.60 12.37 23.77
N LEU A 289 -3.25 12.71 22.63
CA LEU A 289 -4.10 11.77 21.91
C LEU A 289 -3.31 10.52 21.51
N ARG A 290 -2.12 10.69 20.94
CA ARG A 290 -1.27 9.55 20.55
C ARG A 290 -0.83 8.74 21.76
N GLY A 291 -0.24 9.43 22.75
CA GLY A 291 0.29 8.84 23.98
C GLY A 291 1.06 7.54 23.76
N ASP A 292 1.05 6.69 24.79
CA ASP A 292 1.64 5.34 24.69
C ASP A 292 0.78 4.39 23.86
N LEU A 293 -0.54 4.65 23.74
CA LEU A 293 -1.46 3.84 22.94
C LEU A 293 -0.96 3.64 21.51
N HIS A 294 -0.54 4.72 20.83
CA HIS A 294 -0.01 4.64 19.48
C HIS A 294 1.33 3.86 19.44
N LEU A 295 2.19 4.04 20.45
CA LEU A 295 3.49 3.35 20.51
C LEU A 295 3.32 1.84 20.73
N GLU A 296 2.42 1.43 21.63
CA GLU A 296 2.09 0.03 21.88
C GLU A 296 1.67 -0.70 20.59
N ILE A 297 0.85 -0.05 19.77
CA ILE A 297 0.37 -0.60 18.49
C ILE A 297 1.50 -0.67 17.46
N ILE A 298 2.33 0.38 17.37
CA ILE A 298 3.49 0.39 16.48
C ILE A 298 4.48 -0.74 16.83
N PHE A 299 4.72 -0.96 18.12
CA PHE A 299 5.58 -2.04 18.60
C PHE A 299 4.93 -3.43 18.53
N GLY A 300 3.65 -3.52 18.16
CA GLY A 300 2.94 -4.79 18.08
C GLY A 300 2.63 -5.40 19.46
N MET A 301 2.73 -4.61 20.53
CA MET A 301 2.39 -5.03 21.90
C MET A 301 0.88 -5.00 22.15
N ARG A 302 0.13 -4.33 21.27
CA ARG A 302 -1.32 -4.20 21.35
C ARG A 302 -1.97 -4.28 19.98
N ALA A 303 -3.12 -4.95 19.91
CA ALA A 303 -3.99 -4.92 18.73
C ALA A 303 -4.67 -3.55 18.56
N ALA A 304 -5.28 -3.30 17.40
CA ALA A 304 -6.06 -2.08 17.19
C ALA A 304 -7.20 -1.98 18.23
N PRO A 305 -7.33 -0.86 18.96
CA PRO A 305 -8.37 -0.67 19.96
C PRO A 305 -9.75 -0.61 19.32
N SER A 306 -10.79 -1.01 20.07
CA SER A 306 -12.16 -0.86 19.61
C SER A 306 -12.55 0.62 19.51
N PRO A 307 -13.58 0.99 18.72
CA PRO A 307 -14.08 2.37 18.69
C PRO A 307 -14.45 2.91 20.08
N GLY A 308 -14.98 2.05 20.96
CA GLY A 308 -15.29 2.41 22.34
C GLY A 308 -14.04 2.72 23.18
N ASP A 309 -12.99 1.91 23.04
CA ASP A 309 -11.71 2.15 23.72
C ASP A 309 -11.04 3.44 23.24
N ILE A 310 -11.10 3.72 21.93
CA ILE A 310 -10.62 4.98 21.37
C ILE A 310 -11.38 6.15 21.99
N ARG A 311 -12.73 6.09 22.01
CA ARG A 311 -13.54 7.17 22.59
C ARG A 311 -13.24 7.38 24.07
N ASN A 312 -13.07 6.30 24.85
CA ASN A 312 -12.73 6.37 26.27
C ASN A 312 -11.35 7.00 26.51
N HIS A 313 -10.36 6.63 25.70
CA HIS A 313 -9.03 7.22 25.72
C HIS A 313 -9.09 8.73 25.43
N VAL A 314 -9.78 9.11 24.36
CA VAL A 314 -9.95 10.52 23.96
C VAL A 314 -10.71 11.31 25.02
N LEU A 315 -11.75 10.75 25.63
CA LEU A 315 -12.50 11.36 26.73
C LEU A 315 -11.60 11.74 27.90
N SER A 316 -10.68 10.83 28.28
CA SER A 316 -9.68 11.07 29.32
C SER A 316 -8.73 12.20 28.92
N VAL A 317 -8.20 12.15 27.70
CA VAL A 317 -7.29 13.19 27.16
C VAL A 317 -7.96 14.56 27.13
N VAL A 318 -9.21 14.66 26.65
CA VAL A 318 -9.98 15.91 26.62
C VAL A 318 -10.20 16.47 28.03
N ALA A 319 -10.54 15.60 29.00
CA ALA A 319 -10.72 16.03 30.38
C ALA A 319 -9.43 16.61 30.99
N VAL A 320 -8.28 15.97 30.75
CA VAL A 320 -6.97 16.46 31.20
C VAL A 320 -6.60 17.77 30.49
N PHE A 321 -6.75 17.81 29.17
CA PHE A 321 -6.44 18.99 28.36
C PHE A 321 -7.24 20.21 28.79
N LEU A 322 -8.56 20.09 28.93
CA LEU A 322 -9.43 21.20 29.30
C LEU A 322 -9.12 21.71 30.72
N ARG A 323 -8.81 20.83 31.67
CA ARG A 323 -8.36 21.27 33.00
C ARG A 323 -7.10 22.14 32.95
N GLY A 324 -6.18 21.87 32.03
CA GLY A 324 -4.98 22.69 31.81
C GLY A 324 -5.23 23.95 30.97
N ALA A 325 -6.20 23.90 30.05
CA ALA A 325 -6.57 25.02 29.18
C ALA A 325 -7.31 26.15 29.93
N TRP A 326 -7.85 25.86 31.10
CA TRP A 326 -8.38 26.86 32.02
C TRP A 326 -7.29 27.22 33.03
N ARG A 327 -6.79 28.45 32.95
CA ARG A 327 -5.76 28.95 33.87
C ARG A 327 -6.37 29.10 35.26
N ASN A 328 -6.25 28.07 36.10
CA ASN A 328 -6.35 28.25 37.54
C ASN A 328 -5.24 29.22 37.95
N GLY A 329 -5.63 30.42 38.38
CA GLY A 329 -4.68 31.43 38.84
C GLY A 329 -3.77 30.83 39.92
N ARG A 330 -2.45 30.88 39.69
CA ARG A 330 -1.33 30.39 40.52
C ARG A 330 -0.77 29.01 40.15
N LEU A 331 -0.09 28.93 39.01
CA LEU A 331 1.13 28.12 38.92
C LEU A 331 2.30 29.09 38.78
N ARG A 332 2.98 29.36 39.89
CA ARG A 332 4.29 30.03 39.90
C ARG A 332 5.24 29.09 39.16
N LEU A 333 5.60 29.45 37.92
CA LEU A 333 6.66 28.78 37.17
C LEU A 333 7.91 28.68 38.04
N LEU A 334 8.29 27.46 38.41
CA LEU A 334 9.61 27.19 38.95
C LEU A 334 10.61 27.50 37.82
N ARG A 335 11.40 28.56 38.01
CA ARG A 335 12.57 28.83 37.19
C ARG A 335 13.51 27.63 37.35
N VAL A 336 13.58 26.77 36.34
CA VAL A 336 14.67 25.81 36.22
C VAL A 336 15.90 26.61 35.82
N SER A 337 16.77 26.90 36.79
CA SER A 337 18.09 27.46 36.52
C SER A 337 18.93 26.38 35.85
N ASN A 338 19.29 26.59 34.58
CA ASN A 338 20.33 25.81 33.92
C ASN A 338 21.65 25.98 34.69
N ALA A 339 22.09 24.93 35.38
CA ALA A 339 23.48 24.78 35.75
C ALA A 339 24.18 24.07 34.59
N ALA A 340 25.00 24.83 33.87
CA ALA A 340 25.96 24.32 32.91
C ALA A 340 27.05 23.53 33.64
N HIS A 341 27.39 22.34 33.14
CA HIS A 341 28.74 21.77 33.17
C HIS A 341 28.97 20.94 31.91
#